data_AF-A0A2V9CRW0-F1
#
_entry.id   AF-A0A2V9CRW0-F1
#
_cell.length_a   1.000
_cell.length_b   1.000
_cell.length_c   1.000
_cell.angle_alpha   90.00
_cell.angle_beta   90.00
_cell.angle_gamma   90.00
#
_symmetry.space_group_name_H-M   'P 1'
#
loop_
_entity.id
_entity.type
_entity.pdbx_description
1 polymer ?
#
loop_
_entity_poly.entity_id
_entity_poly.type
_entity_poly.pdbx_seq_one_letter_code
_entity_poly.pdbx_strand_id
1 'polypeptide(L)'
;MEVGGWLGLRPGAIHIGTSTATPKATSQFAKLHADHGSHYLAATFAGHPDHAAAGKLMSFVAGEPAIIERSRPVLDAYTAKLLVLGDKPALAASFKLVVNFFAACLLETMGEKFTFAEKQGLNLETVASMIKEVLQHPATAQVCRENSHPQL
;
A
#
# COMPACT_ATOMS: atom_id res chain seq x y z
N MET A 1 -21.78 -8.47 1.08
CA MET A 1 -20.49 -9.16 0.87
C MET A 1 -20.55 -10.44 1.67
N GLU A 2 -20.63 -11.57 0.98
CA GLU A 2 -20.72 -12.91 1.58
C GLU A 2 -19.48 -13.22 2.43
N VAL A 3 -19.71 -13.47 3.71
CA VAL A 3 -18.69 -13.86 4.68
C VAL A 3 -18.82 -15.38 4.83
N GLY A 4 -18.00 -16.18 4.14
CA GLY A 4 -18.17 -17.64 4.20
C GLY A 4 -17.03 -18.53 3.71
N GLY A 5 -16.33 -18.15 2.63
CA GLY A 5 -15.34 -19.07 2.02
C GLY A 5 -14.10 -19.36 2.89
N TRP A 6 -13.63 -18.39 3.68
CA TRP A 6 -12.37 -18.49 4.43
C TRP A 6 -12.48 -19.25 5.75
N LEU A 7 -13.70 -19.50 6.24
CA LEU A 7 -13.93 -20.28 7.46
C LEU A 7 -13.73 -21.79 7.24
N GLY A 8 -13.64 -22.23 5.97
CA GLY A 8 -13.32 -23.61 5.59
C GLY A 8 -11.82 -23.90 5.42
N LEU A 9 -10.94 -22.94 5.77
CA LEU A 9 -9.50 -23.17 5.69
C LEU A 9 -9.06 -24.25 6.68
N ARG A 10 -8.17 -25.14 6.25
CA ARG A 10 -7.56 -26.12 7.14
C ARG A 10 -6.78 -25.45 8.28
N PRO A 11 -6.69 -26.05 9.46
CA PRO A 11 -5.81 -25.56 10.53
C PRO A 11 -4.38 -25.32 10.03
N GLY A 12 -3.78 -24.21 10.46
CA GLY A 12 -2.44 -23.76 10.07
C GLY A 12 -2.32 -23.15 8.67
N ALA A 13 -3.41 -23.05 7.90
CA ALA A 13 -3.44 -22.35 6.63
C ALA A 13 -3.20 -20.84 6.82
N ILE A 14 -2.67 -20.20 5.78
CA ILE A 14 -2.39 -18.75 5.77
C ILE A 14 -3.24 -18.12 4.67
N HIS A 15 -4.09 -17.18 5.05
CA HIS A 15 -4.78 -16.28 4.14
C HIS A 15 -3.96 -15.00 3.98
N ILE A 16 -3.44 -14.77 2.77
CA ILE A 16 -2.76 -13.53 2.41
C ILE A 16 -3.79 -12.56 1.82
N GLY A 17 -4.20 -11.56 2.61
CA GLY A 17 -5.14 -10.53 2.19
C GLY A 17 -4.42 -9.39 1.47
N THR A 18 -4.66 -9.24 0.17
CA THR A 18 -4.05 -8.20 -0.68
C THR A 18 -5.00 -7.02 -0.97
N SER A 19 -6.29 -7.19 -0.70
CA SER A 19 -7.33 -6.20 -0.96
C SER A 19 -7.17 -4.94 -0.11
N THR A 20 -7.68 -3.82 -0.63
CA THR A 20 -7.83 -2.60 0.17
C THR A 20 -9.03 -2.79 1.09
N ALA A 21 -8.76 -2.91 2.40
CA ALA A 21 -9.78 -3.02 3.45
C ALA A 21 -9.54 -1.97 4.54
N THR A 22 -10.54 -1.74 5.40
CA THR A 22 -10.35 -0.85 6.56
C THR A 22 -9.47 -1.52 7.62
N PRO A 23 -8.77 -0.74 8.48
CA PRO A 23 -8.01 -1.31 9.59
C PRO A 23 -8.89 -2.15 10.53
N LYS A 24 -10.14 -1.70 10.75
CA LYS A 24 -11.13 -2.42 11.56
C LYS A 24 -11.49 -3.78 10.95
N ALA A 25 -11.84 -3.82 9.66
CA ALA A 25 -12.17 -5.07 8.97
C ALA A 25 -10.97 -6.03 8.95
N THR A 26 -9.77 -5.49 8.73
CA THR A 26 -8.52 -6.26 8.72
C THR A 26 -8.24 -6.91 10.09
N SER A 27 -8.46 -6.19 11.19
CA SER A 27 -8.39 -6.75 12.53
C SER A 27 -9.45 -7.85 12.78
N GLN A 28 -10.67 -7.66 12.24
CA GLN A 28 -11.73 -8.68 12.33
C GLN A 28 -11.34 -9.96 11.57
N PHE A 29 -10.75 -9.82 10.38
CA PHE A 29 -10.25 -10.98 9.63
C PHE A 29 -9.15 -11.71 10.40
N ALA A 30 -8.20 -10.98 10.98
CA ALA A 30 -7.15 -11.58 11.80
C ALA A 30 -7.70 -12.36 12.98
N LYS A 31 -8.68 -11.79 13.69
CA LYS A 31 -9.36 -12.48 14.80
C LYS A 31 -10.10 -13.74 14.31
N LEU A 32 -10.87 -13.65 13.24
CA LEU A 32 -11.64 -14.78 12.72
C LEU A 32 -10.75 -15.96 12.32
N HIS A 33 -9.61 -15.69 11.68
CA HIS A 33 -8.66 -16.75 11.31
C HIS A 33 -8.06 -17.40 12.55
N ALA A 34 -7.62 -16.60 13.54
CA ALA A 34 -7.08 -17.11 14.80
C ALA A 34 -8.10 -17.99 15.54
N ASP A 35 -9.36 -17.57 15.63
CA ASP A 35 -10.44 -18.33 16.29
C ASP A 35 -10.70 -19.70 15.61
N HIS A 36 -10.35 -19.85 14.32
CA HIS A 36 -10.50 -21.08 13.53
C HIS A 36 -9.17 -21.83 13.31
N GLY A 37 -8.11 -21.46 14.04
CA GLY A 37 -6.81 -22.12 13.95
C GLY A 37 -6.07 -21.89 12.63
N SER A 38 -6.38 -20.81 11.90
CA SER A 38 -5.68 -20.37 10.70
C SER A 38 -5.03 -18.99 10.91
N HIS A 39 -4.23 -18.53 9.96
CA HIS A 39 -3.52 -17.26 10.05
C HIS A 39 -4.00 -16.28 8.97
N TYR A 40 -4.03 -15.00 9.32
CA TYR A 40 -4.27 -13.93 8.37
C TYR A 40 -3.04 -13.03 8.29
N LEU A 41 -2.55 -12.83 7.07
CA LEU A 41 -1.46 -11.92 6.76
C LEU A 41 -1.99 -10.81 5.86
N ALA A 42 -1.87 -9.55 6.29
CA ALA A 42 -2.17 -8.43 5.40
C ALA A 42 -0.92 -8.14 4.54
N ALA A 43 -1.05 -8.23 3.22
CA ALA A 43 0.02 -7.96 2.26
C ALA A 43 -0.51 -7.11 1.11
N THR A 44 -0.85 -5.86 1.41
CA THR A 44 -1.32 -4.90 0.41
C THR A 44 -0.15 -4.44 -0.47
N PHE A 45 -0.40 -3.73 -1.56
CA PHE A 45 0.67 -3.29 -2.46
C PHE A 45 0.38 -1.96 -3.15
N ALA A 46 1.41 -1.37 -3.73
CA ALA A 46 1.32 -0.27 -4.68
C ALA A 46 1.99 -0.66 -6.01
N GLY A 47 1.35 -0.29 -7.13
CA GLY A 47 1.85 -0.52 -8.49
C GLY A 47 0.75 -0.85 -9.50
N HIS A 48 1.14 -0.89 -10.78
CA HIS A 48 0.28 -1.21 -11.91
C HIS A 48 0.23 -2.74 -12.15
N PRO A 49 -0.81 -3.30 -12.77
CA PRO A 49 -0.85 -4.72 -13.16
C PRO A 49 0.41 -5.22 -13.89
N ASP A 50 1.03 -4.39 -14.73
CA ASP A 50 2.27 -4.77 -15.44
C ASP A 50 3.45 -5.00 -14.47
N HIS A 51 3.51 -4.24 -13.37
CA HIS A 51 4.50 -4.47 -12.31
C HIS A 51 4.18 -5.74 -11.52
N ALA A 52 2.90 -6.10 -11.36
CA ALA A 52 2.51 -7.37 -10.72
C ALA A 52 2.97 -8.56 -11.56
N ALA A 53 2.70 -8.54 -12.87
CA ALA A 53 3.11 -9.59 -13.80
C ALA A 53 4.65 -9.74 -13.87
N ALA A 54 5.38 -8.63 -13.71
CA ALA A 54 6.84 -8.63 -13.72
C ALA A 54 7.48 -8.94 -12.35
N GLY A 55 6.71 -9.20 -11.29
CA GLY A 55 7.25 -9.42 -9.95
C GLY A 55 7.89 -8.17 -9.32
N LYS A 56 7.42 -6.97 -9.69
CA LYS A 56 8.04 -5.68 -9.36
C LYS A 56 7.21 -4.81 -8.41
N LEU A 57 6.15 -5.34 -7.81
CA LEU A 57 5.35 -4.56 -6.86
C LEU A 57 6.14 -4.23 -5.59
N MET A 58 5.74 -3.13 -4.96
CA MET A 58 6.08 -2.86 -3.56
C MET A 58 4.92 -3.30 -2.69
N SER A 59 5.14 -4.26 -1.79
CA SER A 59 4.12 -4.74 -0.87
C SER A 59 4.34 -4.21 0.55
N PHE A 60 3.24 -3.88 1.22
CA PHE A 60 3.16 -3.45 2.60
C PHE A 60 2.59 -4.60 3.41
N VAL A 61 3.41 -5.21 4.26
CA VAL A 61 3.13 -6.49 4.90
C VAL A 61 3.04 -6.31 6.40
N ALA A 62 1.99 -6.84 7.02
CA ALA A 62 1.83 -6.84 8.46
C ALA A 62 1.11 -8.11 8.95
N GLY A 63 1.65 -8.72 10.00
CA GLY A 63 1.20 -9.99 10.56
C GLY A 63 2.33 -10.67 11.34
N GLU A 64 2.03 -11.82 11.93
CA GLU A 64 2.99 -12.57 12.74
C GLU A 64 4.31 -12.85 11.96
N PRO A 65 5.50 -12.58 12.53
CA PRO A 65 6.77 -12.71 11.82
C PRO A 65 6.99 -14.11 11.21
N ALA A 66 6.66 -15.17 11.95
CA ALA A 66 6.78 -16.54 11.45
C ALA A 66 5.87 -16.81 10.23
N ILE A 67 4.72 -16.15 10.16
CA ILE A 67 3.79 -16.27 9.04
C ILE A 67 4.28 -15.47 7.84
N ILE A 68 4.86 -14.28 8.05
CA ILE A 68 5.53 -13.52 6.99
C ILE A 68 6.63 -14.36 6.34
N GLU A 69 7.51 -14.95 7.15
CA GLU A 69 8.61 -15.78 6.66
C GLU A 69 8.12 -17.01 5.89
N ARG A 70 7.10 -17.72 6.41
CA ARG A 70 6.46 -18.83 5.70
C ARG A 70 5.80 -18.42 4.39
N SER A 71 5.33 -17.17 4.29
CA SER A 71 4.69 -16.62 3.09
C SER A 71 5.66 -16.05 2.05
N ARG A 72 6.96 -15.90 2.37
CA ARG A 72 7.96 -15.33 1.45
C ARG A 72 7.92 -15.89 0.03
N PRO A 73 7.86 -17.22 -0.21
CA PRO A 73 7.85 -17.75 -1.57
C PRO A 73 6.69 -17.23 -2.42
N VAL A 74 5.54 -16.94 -1.80
CA VAL A 74 4.37 -16.36 -2.48
C VAL A 74 4.52 -14.85 -2.65
N LEU A 75 5.01 -14.15 -1.62
CA LEU A 75 5.20 -12.69 -1.66
C LEU A 75 6.26 -12.29 -2.70
N ASP A 76 7.37 -13.01 -2.75
CA ASP A 76 8.49 -12.75 -3.66
C ASP A 76 8.11 -13.04 -5.13
N ALA A 77 7.06 -13.83 -5.38
CA ALA A 77 6.60 -14.11 -6.74
C ALA A 77 5.98 -12.89 -7.45
N TYR A 78 5.43 -11.93 -6.69
CA TYR A 78 4.78 -10.74 -7.27
C TYR A 78 5.40 -9.41 -6.82
N THR A 79 6.43 -9.43 -5.96
CA THR A 79 7.02 -8.23 -5.37
C THR A 79 8.53 -8.18 -5.52
N ALA A 80 9.06 -6.97 -5.73
CA ALA A 80 10.50 -6.70 -5.67
C ALA A 80 10.92 -6.08 -4.34
N LYS A 81 9.97 -5.58 -3.55
CA LYS A 81 10.23 -4.96 -2.26
C LYS A 81 9.09 -5.22 -1.28
N LEU A 82 9.44 -5.76 -0.12
CA LEU A 82 8.54 -5.93 1.03
C LEU A 82 8.87 -4.87 2.08
N LEU A 83 7.87 -4.11 2.50
CA LEU A 83 7.91 -3.26 3.67
C LEU A 83 7.14 -3.95 4.78
N VAL A 84 7.86 -4.52 5.74
CA VAL A 84 7.26 -5.13 6.94
C VAL A 84 6.94 -4.02 7.94
N LEU A 85 5.65 -3.84 8.23
CA LEU A 85 5.13 -2.74 9.04
C LEU A 85 4.87 -3.13 10.50
N GLY A 86 5.00 -4.42 10.84
CA GLY A 86 4.84 -4.97 12.17
C GLY A 86 3.78 -6.06 12.27
N ASP A 87 3.50 -6.50 13.49
CA ASP A 87 2.80 -7.77 13.71
C ASP A 87 1.27 -7.67 13.59
N LYS A 88 0.72 -6.46 13.58
CA LYS A 88 -0.73 -6.22 13.53
C LYS A 88 -1.17 -6.03 12.08
N PRO A 89 -1.97 -6.94 11.49
CA PRO A 89 -2.40 -6.83 10.08
C PRO A 89 -3.05 -5.49 9.71
N ALA A 90 -3.71 -4.83 10.67
CA ALA A 90 -4.30 -3.50 10.50
C ALA A 90 -3.28 -2.41 10.10
N LEU A 91 -1.99 -2.56 10.42
CA LEU A 91 -0.94 -1.59 10.05
C LEU A 91 -0.75 -1.52 8.53
N ALA A 92 -0.78 -2.67 7.84
CA ALA A 92 -0.70 -2.70 6.37
C ALA A 92 -1.94 -2.09 5.70
N ALA A 93 -3.12 -2.26 6.30
CA ALA A 93 -4.34 -1.59 5.84
C ALA A 93 -4.25 -0.07 6.02
N SER A 94 -3.86 0.40 7.20
CA SER A 94 -3.66 1.83 7.47
C SER A 94 -2.63 2.45 6.53
N PHE A 95 -1.49 1.80 6.34
CA PHE A 95 -0.44 2.29 5.44
C PHE A 95 -0.93 2.36 4.00
N LYS A 96 -1.68 1.37 3.52
CA LYS A 96 -2.28 1.39 2.19
C LYS A 96 -3.25 2.56 2.01
N LEU A 97 -4.03 2.91 3.04
CA LEU A 97 -4.90 4.09 3.01
C LEU A 97 -4.09 5.39 2.91
N VAL A 98 -2.98 5.51 3.65
CA VAL A 98 -2.07 6.66 3.53
C VAL A 98 -1.53 6.78 2.10
N VAL A 99 -1.07 5.68 1.51
CA VAL A 99 -0.55 5.63 0.14
C VAL A 99 -1.61 6.03 -0.90
N ASN A 100 -2.82 5.48 -0.79
CA ASN A 100 -3.90 5.78 -1.73
C ASN A 100 -4.40 7.22 -1.58
N PHE A 101 -4.50 7.72 -0.35
CA PHE A 101 -4.87 9.12 -0.08
C PHE A 101 -3.86 10.08 -0.70
N PHE A 102 -2.57 9.84 -0.48
CA PHE A 102 -1.50 10.62 -1.09
C PHE A 102 -1.57 10.62 -2.63
N ALA A 103 -1.79 9.44 -3.24
CA ALA A 103 -1.92 9.33 -4.69
C ALA A 103 -3.13 10.12 -5.23
N ALA A 104 -4.28 10.08 -4.55
CA ALA A 104 -5.46 10.86 -4.93
C ALA A 104 -5.19 12.37 -4.87
N CYS A 105 -4.60 12.87 -3.77
CA CYS A 105 -4.25 14.28 -3.66
C CYS A 105 -3.28 14.74 -4.75
N LEU A 106 -2.33 13.88 -5.12
CA LEU A 106 -1.37 14.19 -6.18
C LEU A 106 -2.05 14.30 -7.56
N LEU A 107 -2.96 13.37 -7.88
CA LEU A 107 -3.70 13.37 -9.14
C LEU A 107 -4.59 14.62 -9.26
N GLU A 108 -5.34 14.96 -8.21
CA GLU A 108 -6.16 16.17 -8.18
C GLU A 108 -5.31 17.43 -8.38
N THR A 109 -4.21 17.55 -7.62
CA THR A 109 -3.29 18.69 -7.73
C THR A 109 -2.70 18.81 -9.15
N MET A 110 -2.38 17.70 -9.80
CA MET A 110 -1.90 17.71 -11.19
C MET A 110 -2.99 18.18 -12.15
N GLY A 111 -4.21 17.66 -12.02
CA GLY A 111 -5.35 18.04 -12.86
C GLY A 111 -5.66 19.54 -12.80
N GLU A 112 -5.70 20.11 -11.59
CA GLU A 112 -5.90 21.55 -11.38
C GLU A 112 -4.80 22.39 -12.02
N LYS A 113 -3.53 21.98 -11.86
CA LYS A 113 -2.38 22.69 -12.45
C LYS A 113 -2.45 22.73 -13.97
N PHE A 114 -2.73 21.60 -14.62
CA PHE A 114 -2.85 21.56 -16.08
C PHE A 114 -4.04 22.37 -16.58
N THR A 115 -5.19 22.27 -15.90
CA THR A 115 -6.39 23.05 -16.24
C THR A 115 -6.14 24.55 -16.12
N PHE A 116 -5.46 24.97 -15.06
CA PHE A 116 -5.09 26.38 -14.87
C PHE A 116 -4.10 26.84 -15.94
N ALA A 117 -3.05 26.05 -16.21
CA ALA A 117 -2.03 26.36 -17.21
C ALA A 117 -2.61 26.52 -18.61
N GLU A 118 -3.52 25.63 -19.01
CA GLU A 118 -4.23 25.69 -20.29
C GLU A 118 -5.02 27.00 -20.43
N LYS A 119 -5.77 27.38 -19.39
CA LYS A 119 -6.55 28.65 -19.39
C LYS A 119 -5.67 29.90 -19.49
N GLN A 120 -4.42 29.82 -19.06
CA GLN A 120 -3.44 30.91 -19.18
C GLN A 120 -2.63 30.85 -20.49
N GLY A 121 -2.88 29.86 -21.36
CA GLY A 121 -2.14 29.69 -22.61
C GLY A 121 -0.69 29.23 -22.42
N LEU A 122 -0.38 28.58 -21.29
CA LEU A 122 0.96 28.07 -21.03
C LEU A 122 1.23 26.78 -21.83
N ASN A 123 2.50 26.55 -22.17
CA ASN A 123 2.94 25.29 -22.77
C ASN A 123 2.85 24.16 -21.73
N LEU A 124 1.98 23.17 -21.99
CA LEU A 124 1.71 22.07 -21.05
C LEU A 124 2.90 21.09 -20.93
N GLU A 125 3.76 20.96 -21.93
CA GLU A 125 4.99 20.15 -21.82
C GLU A 125 5.99 20.78 -20.87
N THR A 126 6.10 22.12 -20.88
CA THR A 126 6.90 22.86 -19.90
C THR A 126 6.35 22.66 -18.50
N VAL A 127 5.02 22.71 -18.32
CA VAL A 127 4.37 22.43 -17.01
C VAL A 127 4.64 21.01 -16.54
N ALA A 128 4.51 20.02 -17.43
CA ALA A 128 4.78 18.62 -17.11
C ALA A 128 6.25 18.39 -16.70
N SER A 129 7.18 19.06 -17.39
CA SER A 129 8.63 19.00 -17.08
C SER A 129 8.93 19.60 -15.72
N MET A 130 8.36 20.77 -15.41
CA MET A 130 8.47 21.40 -14.09
C MET A 130 7.93 20.50 -12.97
N ILE A 131 6.76 19.86 -13.16
CA ILE A 131 6.19 18.94 -12.15
C ILE A 131 7.14 17.77 -11.87
N LYS A 132 7.75 17.18 -12.90
CA LYS A 132 8.73 16.09 -12.73
C LYS A 132 9.93 16.54 -11.91
N GLU A 133 10.45 17.74 -12.20
CA GLU A 133 11.59 18.31 -11.48
C GLU A 133 11.25 18.59 -10.01
N VAL A 134 10.09 19.18 -9.73
CA VAL A 134 9.64 19.46 -8.36
C VAL A 134 9.49 18.19 -7.52
N LEU A 135 8.94 17.12 -8.09
CA LEU A 135 8.79 15.83 -7.38
C LEU A 135 10.14 15.19 -7.02
N GLN A 136 11.21 15.52 -7.76
CA GLN A 136 12.57 15.06 -7.50
C GLN A 136 13.39 16.06 -6.67
N HIS A 137 12.84 17.24 -6.37
CA HIS A 137 13.56 18.32 -5.70
C HIS A 137 13.93 17.91 -4.25
N PRO A 138 15.15 18.22 -3.76
CA PRO A 138 15.60 17.85 -2.42
C PRO A 138 14.70 18.33 -1.26
N ALA A 139 13.97 19.43 -1.47
CA ALA A 139 13.00 19.93 -0.51
C ALA A 139 11.88 18.92 -0.21
N THR A 140 11.44 18.15 -1.20
CA THR A 140 10.44 17.08 -0.99
C THR A 140 10.96 16.03 -0.02
N ALA A 141 12.25 15.65 -0.15
CA ALA A 141 12.89 14.73 0.78
C ALA A 141 13.07 15.34 2.19
N GLN A 142 13.30 16.64 2.28
CA GLN A 142 13.37 17.34 3.57
C GLN A 142 12.03 17.31 4.32
N VAL A 143 10.93 17.63 3.64
CA VAL A 143 9.58 17.56 4.23
C VAL A 143 9.29 16.15 4.75
N CYS A 144 9.65 15.11 3.99
CA CYS A 144 9.51 13.73 4.47
C CYS A 144 10.32 13.45 5.74
N ARG A 145 11.56 13.94 5.85
CA ARG A 145 12.42 13.76 7.04
C ARG A 145 11.86 14.46 8.28
N GLU A 146 11.39 15.70 8.11
CA GLU A 146 10.83 16.49 9.22
C GLU A 146 9.55 15.86 9.77
N ASN A 147 8.72 15.29 8.90
CA ASN A 147 7.45 14.68 9.29
C ASN A 147 7.57 13.21 9.73
N SER A 148 8.71 12.54 9.49
CA SER A 148 8.93 11.16 9.94
C SER A 148 9.43 11.05 11.38
N HIS A 149 9.81 12.17 12.00
CA HIS A 149 10.23 12.26 13.40
C HIS A 149 9.45 13.37 14.12
N PRO A 150 8.15 13.18 14.37
CA PRO A 150 7.35 14.19 15.04
C PRO A 150 7.91 14.43 16.45
N GLN A 151 8.14 15.70 16.80
CA GLN A 151 8.43 16.14 18.16
C GLN A 151 7.14 16.01 18.97
N LEU A 152 6.89 14.82 19.54
CA LEU A 152 5.82 14.58 20.51
C LEU A 152 6.41 14.50 21.92
#